data_AF-A0A4R0E910-F1
#
_entry.id   AF-A0A4R0E910-F1
#
_cell.length_a   1.000
_cell.length_b   1.000
_cell.length_c   1.000
_cell.angle_alpha   90.00
_cell.angle_beta   90.00
_cell.angle_gamma   90.00
#
_symmetry.space_group_name_H-M   'P 1'
#
loop_
_entity.id
_entity.type
_entity.pdbx_description
1 polymer ?
#
loop_
_entity_poly.entity_id
_entity_poly.type
_entity_poly.pdbx_seq_one_letter_code
_entity_poly.pdbx_strand_id
1 'polypeptide(L)'
;MSDQPFYKRTVFILFISVSFILGIWYFYPNYLEWTDSKNISYLEKPWYLTNMDNLELPNEVIENSNKEKIGGKYGTYGDSYGSLNTLFTGLAFAGLIISIILQGRELKATRKEMNDQKEVMREQKIESEKQNKILENQHQLIQKQFDESKKQAFLNQYYALLDQRQKILGSLVITKLDGSKLEGNEVIAEYVKGFRSLREQFDTDIHDDEYMNLAWDRLSKKLHKSYDYQLVSYFKFYRMFFSLIQKNDALSDSEKTLYINILKNFISVEEQLLLMWLGCFKKAYNILCCKYSLLSDIYNANLEPIGLKFYKVEAFGNSKTWKQAFEKNKKTEA
;
A
#
# COMPACT_ATOMS: atom_id res chain seq x y z
N MET A 1 5.31 27.54 -27.21
CA MET A 1 6.55 28.16 -27.74
C MET A 1 6.36 28.44 -29.24
N SER A 2 5.63 29.49 -29.64
CA SER A 2 5.77 30.15 -30.97
C SER A 2 4.88 31.41 -31.17
N ASP A 3 4.76 32.32 -30.20
CA ASP A 3 4.13 33.65 -30.44
C ASP A 3 5.14 34.76 -30.83
N GLN A 4 6.42 34.40 -30.87
CA GLN A 4 7.53 35.26 -31.30
C GLN A 4 7.34 35.95 -32.67
N PRO A 5 6.77 35.33 -33.73
CA PRO A 5 6.66 36.00 -35.02
C PRO A 5 5.51 37.03 -35.08
N PHE A 6 4.47 36.86 -34.26
CA PHE A 6 3.36 37.82 -34.21
C PHE A 6 3.75 39.11 -33.48
N TYR A 7 4.47 38.99 -32.36
CA TYR A 7 4.97 40.13 -31.59
C TYR A 7 5.96 41.01 -32.39
N LYS A 8 6.92 40.39 -33.11
CA LYS A 8 7.86 41.14 -33.97
C LYS A 8 7.14 41.88 -35.10
N ARG A 9 6.11 41.29 -35.71
CA ARG A 9 5.32 41.94 -36.76
C ARG A 9 4.48 43.09 -36.22
N THR A 10 3.86 42.93 -35.06
CA THR A 10 3.05 43.99 -34.43
C THR A 10 3.91 45.17 -34.02
N VAL A 11 5.07 44.95 -33.38
CA VAL A 11 6.01 46.03 -33.01
C VAL A 11 6.53 46.76 -34.25
N PHE A 12 6.84 46.05 -35.33
CA PHE A 12 7.29 46.65 -36.58
C PHE A 12 6.21 47.53 -37.24
N ILE A 13 4.97 47.05 -37.27
CA ILE A 13 3.82 47.83 -37.78
C ILE A 13 3.62 49.08 -36.91
N LEU A 14 3.71 48.96 -35.60
CA LEU A 14 3.58 50.09 -34.66
C LEU A 14 4.66 51.14 -34.89
N PHE A 15 5.91 50.72 -35.12
CA PHE A 15 7.03 51.61 -35.43
C PHE A 15 6.83 52.36 -36.76
N ILE A 16 6.31 51.66 -37.79
CA ILE A 16 5.96 52.27 -39.08
C ILE A 16 4.81 53.27 -38.91
N SER A 17 3.76 52.92 -38.16
CA SER A 17 2.62 53.80 -37.91
C SER A 17 3.05 55.07 -37.18
N VAL A 18 3.89 54.96 -36.15
CA VAL A 18 4.44 56.12 -35.42
C VAL A 18 5.32 56.97 -36.33
N SER A 19 6.19 56.35 -37.14
CA SER A 19 7.05 57.06 -38.10
C SER A 19 6.23 57.79 -39.17
N PHE A 20 5.13 57.19 -39.63
CA PHE A 20 4.20 57.80 -40.57
C PHE A 20 3.46 58.99 -39.97
N ILE A 21 3.02 58.88 -38.71
CA ILE A 21 2.39 59.99 -37.97
C ILE A 21 3.38 61.14 -37.79
N LEU A 22 4.62 60.85 -37.38
CA LEU A 22 5.68 61.85 -37.23
C LEU A 22 6.05 62.50 -38.58
N GLY A 23 6.06 61.73 -39.66
CA GLY A 23 6.29 62.23 -41.02
C GLY A 23 5.19 63.19 -41.46
N ILE A 24 3.92 62.84 -41.25
CA ILE A 24 2.81 63.75 -41.48
C ILE A 24 2.98 65.01 -40.64
N TRP A 25 3.28 64.87 -39.34
CA TRP A 25 3.45 66.01 -38.45
C TRP A 25 4.57 66.97 -38.87
N TYR A 26 5.65 66.44 -39.44
CA TYR A 26 6.80 67.21 -39.94
C TYR A 26 6.54 67.88 -41.29
N PHE A 27 5.88 67.20 -42.24
CA PHE A 27 5.68 67.72 -43.60
C PHE A 27 4.40 68.55 -43.78
N TYR A 28 3.38 68.30 -42.96
CA TYR A 28 2.08 68.97 -43.05
C TYR A 28 2.13 70.51 -42.90
N PRO A 29 2.91 71.12 -41.98
CA PRO A 29 2.98 72.58 -41.90
C PRO A 29 3.60 73.22 -43.16
N ASN A 30 4.65 72.60 -43.72
CA ASN A 30 5.29 73.06 -44.96
C ASN A 30 4.36 72.92 -46.18
N TYR A 31 3.53 71.87 -46.20
CA TYR A 31 2.52 71.67 -47.23
C TYR A 31 1.42 72.75 -47.16
N LEU A 32 0.98 73.11 -45.94
CA LEU A 32 0.02 74.21 -45.74
C LEU A 32 0.59 75.55 -46.21
N GLU A 33 1.83 75.89 -45.84
CA GLU A 33 2.52 77.09 -46.33
C GLU A 33 2.63 77.13 -47.87
N TRP A 34 2.90 75.98 -48.49
CA TRP A 34 2.96 75.86 -49.94
C TRP A 34 1.59 76.09 -50.60
N THR A 35 0.50 75.57 -50.03
CA THR A 35 -0.86 75.81 -50.54
C THR A 35 -1.31 77.26 -50.34
N ASP A 36 -0.95 77.89 -49.21
CA ASP A 36 -1.25 79.29 -48.92
C ASP A 36 -0.52 80.22 -49.89
N SER A 37 0.75 79.92 -50.20
CA SER A 37 1.57 80.72 -51.12
C SER A 37 1.01 80.79 -52.56
N LYS A 38 0.18 79.82 -52.97
CA LYS A 38 -0.47 79.79 -54.28
C LYS A 38 -1.82 80.48 -54.32
N ASN A 39 -2.47 80.73 -53.18
CA ASN A 39 -3.77 81.38 -53.07
C ASN A 39 -3.69 82.89 -52.75
N ILE A 40 -2.50 83.47 -52.69
CA ILE A 40 -2.33 84.94 -52.62
C ILE A 40 -2.49 85.53 -54.03
N SER A 41 -3.69 85.40 -54.60
CA SER A 41 -4.13 86.32 -55.65
C SER A 41 -5.35 87.07 -55.13
N TYR A 42 -5.12 88.35 -54.84
CA TYR A 42 -6.10 89.40 -54.54
C TYR A 42 -6.70 89.40 -53.12
N LEU A 43 -5.91 89.83 -52.13
CA LEU A 43 -6.48 90.68 -51.09
C LEU A 43 -6.75 92.04 -51.73
N GLU A 44 -8.01 92.32 -52.08
CA GLU A 44 -8.44 93.67 -52.48
C GLU A 44 -8.08 94.65 -51.36
N LYS A 45 -7.36 95.73 -51.71
CA LYS A 45 -7.17 96.85 -50.79
C LYS A 45 -8.54 97.51 -50.54
N PRO A 46 -8.91 97.79 -49.28
CA PRO A 46 -10.15 98.52 -48.98
C PRO A 46 -10.15 99.89 -49.68
N TRP A 47 -11.32 100.30 -50.20
CA TRP A 47 -11.51 101.46 -51.07
C TRP A 47 -11.15 102.84 -50.46
N TYR A 48 -10.74 102.92 -49.21
CA TYR A 48 -10.45 104.19 -48.50
C TYR A 48 -8.96 104.54 -48.40
N LEU A 49 -8.05 103.84 -49.10
CA LEU A 49 -6.60 104.09 -49.04
C LEU A 49 -5.99 104.71 -50.30
N THR A 50 -6.79 105.17 -51.26
CA THR A 50 -6.28 105.64 -52.56
C THR A 50 -5.85 107.11 -52.60
N ASN A 51 -6.14 107.92 -51.57
CA ASN A 51 -5.94 109.38 -51.61
C ASN A 51 -5.33 109.98 -50.31
N MET A 52 -4.29 109.37 -49.74
CA MET A 52 -3.60 109.92 -48.56
C MET A 52 -2.08 109.80 -48.73
N ASP A 53 -1.52 110.53 -49.70
CA ASP A 53 -0.08 110.76 -49.76
C ASP A 53 0.27 111.85 -48.73
N ASN A 54 1.01 111.46 -47.70
CA ASN A 54 1.57 112.26 -46.61
C ASN A 54 0.70 112.41 -45.35
N LEU A 55 0.72 111.37 -44.50
CA LEU A 55 0.67 111.51 -43.04
C LEU A 55 1.30 110.26 -42.40
N GLU A 56 2.31 110.46 -41.54
CA GLU A 56 2.90 109.38 -40.74
C GLU A 56 1.85 108.85 -39.74
N LEU A 57 1.53 107.56 -39.82
CA LEU A 57 0.56 106.89 -38.93
C LEU A 57 1.22 106.50 -37.60
N PRO A 58 0.52 106.63 -36.45
CA PRO A 58 1.06 106.24 -35.14
C PRO A 58 1.25 104.72 -35.00
N ASN A 59 2.34 104.33 -34.33
CA ASN A 59 2.84 102.95 -34.20
C ASN A 59 1.84 101.91 -33.64
N GLU A 60 0.75 102.31 -33.00
CA GLU A 60 -0.27 101.41 -32.41
C GLU A 60 -1.12 100.66 -33.46
N VAL A 61 -1.34 101.24 -34.65
CA VAL A 61 -2.11 100.58 -35.73
C VAL A 61 -1.28 99.50 -36.44
N ILE A 62 0.05 99.63 -36.43
CA ILE A 62 0.97 98.66 -37.04
C ILE A 62 1.11 97.41 -36.14
N GLU A 63 0.99 97.55 -34.82
CA GLU A 63 1.12 96.42 -33.88
C GLU A 63 -0.12 95.49 -33.89
N ASN A 64 -1.33 96.03 -34.07
CA ASN A 64 -2.56 95.24 -34.15
C ASN A 64 -2.72 94.51 -35.50
N SER A 65 -2.30 95.15 -36.61
CA SER A 65 -2.23 94.52 -37.94
C SER A 65 -1.35 93.27 -37.95
N ASN A 66 -0.20 93.31 -37.27
CA ASN A 66 0.70 92.16 -37.17
C ASN A 66 0.14 91.08 -36.24
N LYS A 67 -0.47 91.43 -35.10
CA LYS A 67 -1.09 90.45 -34.18
C LYS A 67 -2.34 89.77 -34.78
N GLU A 68 -3.16 90.47 -35.57
CA GLU A 68 -4.27 89.87 -36.32
C GLU A 68 -3.81 89.03 -37.51
N LYS A 69 -2.75 89.44 -38.23
CA LYS A 69 -2.13 88.61 -39.29
C LYS A 69 -1.50 87.34 -38.72
N ILE A 70 -0.88 87.44 -37.55
CA ILE A 70 -0.35 86.32 -36.77
C ILE A 70 -1.52 85.43 -36.32
N GLY A 71 -2.53 85.97 -35.65
CA GLY A 71 -3.70 85.23 -35.17
C GLY A 71 -4.53 84.58 -36.27
N GLY A 72 -4.67 85.23 -37.43
CA GLY A 72 -5.31 84.68 -38.62
C GLY A 72 -4.51 83.52 -39.23
N LYS A 73 -3.19 83.68 -39.41
CA LYS A 73 -2.31 82.59 -39.84
C LYS A 73 -2.41 81.40 -38.89
N TYR A 74 -2.17 81.61 -37.59
CA TYR A 74 -2.19 80.55 -36.58
C TYR A 74 -3.59 79.95 -36.36
N GLY A 75 -4.66 80.71 -36.59
CA GLY A 75 -6.05 80.23 -36.59
C GLY A 75 -6.36 79.30 -37.76
N THR A 76 -5.95 79.65 -38.99
CA THR A 76 -6.12 78.80 -40.19
C THR A 76 -5.25 77.54 -40.14
N TYR A 77 -4.03 77.64 -39.57
CA TYR A 77 -3.23 76.46 -39.22
C TYR A 77 -3.98 75.59 -38.19
N GLY A 78 -4.54 76.20 -37.13
CA GLY A 78 -5.34 75.52 -36.11
C GLY A 78 -6.54 74.74 -36.67
N ASP A 79 -7.30 75.35 -37.59
CA ASP A 79 -8.45 74.70 -38.25
C ASP A 79 -8.02 73.52 -39.14
N SER A 80 -6.87 73.62 -39.81
CA SER A 80 -6.31 72.53 -40.62
C SER A 80 -5.88 71.35 -39.74
N TYR A 81 -5.22 71.62 -38.61
CA TYR A 81 -4.85 70.58 -37.63
C TYR A 81 -6.07 69.98 -36.92
N GLY A 82 -7.20 70.69 -36.82
CA GLY A 82 -8.46 70.16 -36.27
C GLY A 82 -9.00 68.95 -37.05
N SER A 83 -8.94 69.01 -38.38
CA SER A 83 -9.34 67.89 -39.25
C SER A 83 -8.44 66.66 -39.08
N LEU A 84 -7.13 66.89 -38.93
CA LEU A 84 -6.12 65.86 -38.70
C LEU A 84 -6.27 65.19 -37.32
N ASN A 85 -6.53 65.99 -36.28
CA ASN A 85 -6.72 65.50 -34.92
C ASN A 85 -8.02 64.70 -34.79
N THR A 86 -9.07 65.10 -35.52
CA THR A 86 -10.33 64.36 -35.63
C THR A 86 -10.11 63.00 -36.32
N LEU A 87 -9.30 62.95 -37.38
CA LEU A 87 -8.92 61.71 -38.06
C LEU A 87 -8.15 60.76 -37.13
N PHE A 88 -7.14 61.26 -36.39
CA PHE A 88 -6.39 60.44 -35.43
C PHE A 88 -7.26 59.93 -34.27
N THR A 89 -8.17 60.77 -33.77
CA THR A 89 -9.12 60.37 -32.73
C THR A 89 -10.08 59.29 -33.24
N GLY A 90 -10.59 59.42 -34.46
CA GLY A 90 -11.42 58.41 -35.13
C GLY A 90 -10.67 57.08 -35.36
N LEU A 91 -9.41 57.13 -35.78
CA LEU A 91 -8.54 55.96 -35.94
C LEU A 91 -8.21 55.27 -34.60
N ALA A 92 -7.93 56.04 -33.56
CA ALA A 92 -7.70 55.50 -32.20
C ALA A 92 -8.98 54.82 -31.66
N PHE A 93 -10.14 55.44 -31.88
CA PHE A 93 -11.43 54.86 -31.51
C PHE A 93 -11.74 53.58 -32.30
N ALA A 94 -11.46 53.55 -33.60
CA ALA A 94 -11.57 52.35 -34.43
C ALA A 94 -10.63 51.23 -33.96
N GLY A 95 -9.39 51.56 -33.61
CA GLY A 95 -8.43 50.62 -33.03
C GLY A 95 -8.90 50.05 -31.68
N LEU A 96 -9.53 50.88 -30.85
CA LEU A 96 -10.12 50.48 -29.57
C LEU A 96 -11.31 49.53 -29.78
N ILE A 97 -12.21 49.81 -30.72
CA ILE A 97 -13.32 48.91 -31.09
C ILE A 97 -12.78 47.56 -31.58
N ILE A 98 -11.80 47.56 -32.48
CA ILE A 98 -11.18 46.32 -32.98
C ILE A 98 -10.56 45.52 -31.82
N SER A 99 -9.89 46.20 -30.90
CA SER A 99 -9.28 45.58 -29.71
C SER A 99 -10.33 44.94 -28.81
N ILE A 100 -11.46 45.62 -28.54
CA ILE A 100 -12.57 45.06 -27.75
C ILE A 100 -13.15 43.82 -28.42
N ILE A 101 -13.33 43.84 -29.75
CA ILE A 101 -13.82 42.68 -30.51
C ILE A 101 -12.84 41.51 -30.41
N LEU A 102 -11.54 41.77 -30.54
CA LEU A 102 -10.49 40.75 -30.44
C LEU A 102 -10.44 40.14 -29.02
N GLN A 103 -10.44 40.98 -28.00
CA GLN A 103 -10.48 40.57 -26.59
C GLN A 103 -11.74 39.72 -26.30
N GLY A 104 -12.89 40.08 -26.86
CA GLY A 104 -14.13 39.30 -26.73
C GLY A 104 -14.04 37.92 -27.38
N ARG A 105 -13.32 37.79 -28.50
CA ARG A 105 -13.06 36.49 -29.15
C ARG A 105 -12.11 35.63 -28.33
N GLU A 106 -11.02 36.21 -27.81
CA GLU A 106 -10.08 35.52 -26.92
C GLU A 106 -10.78 35.01 -25.66
N LEU A 107 -11.56 35.86 -24.97
CA LEU A 107 -12.36 35.47 -23.81
C LEU A 107 -13.29 34.29 -24.11
N LYS A 108 -13.92 34.27 -25.29
CA LYS A 108 -14.79 33.17 -25.70
C LYS A 108 -14.00 31.88 -25.95
N ALA A 109 -12.83 31.98 -26.58
CA ALA A 109 -11.93 30.84 -26.79
C ALA A 109 -11.41 30.28 -25.46
N THR A 110 -10.95 31.15 -24.55
CA THR A 110 -10.51 30.78 -23.19
C THR A 110 -11.64 30.11 -22.39
N ARG A 111 -12.87 30.64 -22.45
CA ARG A 111 -14.03 30.00 -21.79
C ARG A 111 -14.31 28.61 -22.32
N LYS A 112 -14.18 28.41 -23.64
CA LYS A 112 -14.34 27.10 -24.26
C LYS A 112 -13.27 26.12 -23.77
N GLU A 113 -12.00 26.52 -23.84
CA GLU A 113 -10.88 25.69 -23.40
C GLU A 113 -10.97 25.33 -21.90
N MET A 114 -11.39 26.28 -21.05
CA MET A 114 -11.61 26.01 -19.63
C MET A 114 -12.76 25.01 -19.40
N ASN A 115 -13.82 25.04 -20.21
CA ASN A 115 -14.89 24.06 -20.12
C ASN A 115 -14.41 22.67 -20.57
N ASP A 116 -13.66 22.59 -21.67
CA ASP A 116 -13.08 21.34 -22.16
C ASP A 116 -12.10 20.75 -21.11
N GLN A 117 -11.28 21.58 -20.46
CA GLN A 117 -10.40 21.16 -19.35
C GLN A 117 -11.19 20.63 -18.14
N LYS A 118 -12.33 21.25 -17.79
CA LYS A 118 -13.19 20.77 -16.70
C LYS A 118 -13.77 19.40 -16.99
N GLU A 119 -14.16 19.12 -18.24
CA GLU A 119 -14.62 17.80 -18.67
C GLU A 119 -13.52 16.75 -18.47
N VAL A 120 -12.33 17.01 -19.02
CA VAL A 120 -11.16 16.11 -18.88
C VAL A 120 -10.80 15.89 -17.40
N MET A 121 -10.80 16.94 -16.58
CA MET A 121 -10.53 16.80 -15.14
C MET A 121 -11.61 15.97 -14.43
N ARG A 122 -12.87 16.07 -14.85
CA ARG A 122 -13.96 15.25 -14.31
C ARG A 122 -13.74 13.78 -14.66
N GLU A 123 -13.39 13.48 -15.90
CA GLU A 123 -13.07 12.13 -16.35
C GLU A 123 -11.86 11.55 -15.61
N GLN A 124 -10.78 12.33 -15.47
CA GLN A 124 -9.61 11.96 -14.69
C GLN A 124 -9.94 11.67 -13.23
N LYS A 125 -10.83 12.47 -12.62
CA LYS A 125 -11.30 12.22 -11.24
C LYS A 125 -12.05 10.88 -11.15
N ILE A 126 -12.97 10.61 -12.08
CA ILE A 126 -13.70 9.34 -12.12
C ILE A 126 -12.74 8.16 -12.32
N GLU A 127 -11.72 8.31 -13.16
CA GLU A 127 -10.71 7.27 -13.36
C GLU A 127 -9.84 7.05 -12.12
N SER A 128 -9.43 8.13 -11.45
CA SER A 128 -8.72 8.06 -10.17
C SER A 128 -9.54 7.37 -9.09
N GLU A 129 -10.85 7.66 -8.99
CA GLU A 129 -11.76 6.97 -8.07
C GLU A 129 -11.85 5.47 -8.36
N LYS A 130 -11.92 5.09 -9.65
CA LYS A 130 -11.87 3.67 -10.06
C LYS A 130 -10.55 3.01 -9.69
N GLN A 131 -9.42 3.69 -9.89
CA GLN A 131 -8.10 3.18 -9.53
C GLN A 131 -7.97 2.98 -8.02
N ASN A 132 -8.45 3.93 -7.21
CA ASN A 132 -8.45 3.80 -5.74
C ASN A 132 -9.25 2.57 -5.30
N LYS A 133 -10.43 2.35 -5.88
CA LYS A 133 -11.25 1.16 -5.58
C LYS A 133 -10.57 -0.15 -6.01
N ILE A 134 -9.87 -0.16 -7.15
CA ILE A 134 -9.07 -1.32 -7.58
C ILE A 134 -7.94 -1.58 -6.60
N LEU A 135 -7.25 -0.54 -6.15
CA LEU A 135 -6.14 -0.64 -5.20
C LEU A 135 -6.62 -1.17 -3.84
N GLU A 136 -7.77 -0.70 -3.35
CA GLU A 136 -8.40 -1.23 -2.13
C GLU A 136 -8.72 -2.72 -2.25
N ASN A 137 -9.31 -3.14 -3.37
CA ASN A 137 -9.59 -4.55 -3.64
C ASN A 137 -8.30 -5.38 -3.74
N GLN A 138 -7.26 -4.86 -4.40
CA GLN A 138 -5.95 -5.51 -4.48
C GLN A 138 -5.33 -5.67 -3.10
N HIS A 139 -5.41 -4.65 -2.25
CA HIS A 139 -4.90 -4.72 -0.88
C HIS A 139 -5.61 -5.86 -0.11
N GLN A 140 -6.93 -5.95 -0.20
CA GLN A 140 -7.69 -7.03 0.44
C GLN A 140 -7.31 -8.42 -0.08
N LEU A 141 -7.09 -8.56 -1.39
CA LEU A 141 -6.66 -9.81 -1.99
C LEU A 141 -5.26 -10.23 -1.53
N ILE A 142 -4.32 -9.28 -1.46
CA ILE A 142 -2.96 -9.53 -0.97
C ILE A 142 -2.98 -9.98 0.48
N GLN A 143 -3.79 -9.35 1.34
CA GLN A 143 -3.93 -9.77 2.74
C GLN A 143 -4.46 -11.19 2.85
N LYS A 144 -5.51 -11.54 2.08
CA LYS A 144 -6.03 -12.92 2.03
C LYS A 144 -4.97 -13.92 1.56
N GLN A 145 -4.23 -13.60 0.49
CA GLN A 145 -3.14 -14.46 0.01
C GLN A 145 -2.02 -14.61 1.03
N PHE A 146 -1.71 -13.56 1.79
CA PHE A 146 -0.70 -13.62 2.85
C PHE A 146 -1.12 -14.57 3.97
N ASP A 147 -2.38 -14.51 4.39
CA ASP A 147 -2.92 -15.43 5.41
C ASP A 147 -3.00 -16.87 4.92
N GLU A 148 -3.44 -17.09 3.67
CA GLU A 148 -3.42 -18.42 3.02
C GLU A 148 -2.00 -18.97 2.90
N SER A 149 -1.03 -18.13 2.54
CA SER A 149 0.37 -18.50 2.44
C SER A 149 0.95 -18.95 3.78
N LYS A 150 0.61 -18.26 4.89
CA LYS A 150 1.01 -18.70 6.23
C LYS A 150 0.42 -20.07 6.59
N LYS A 151 -0.86 -20.31 6.27
CA LYS A 151 -1.49 -21.61 6.48
C LYS A 151 -0.84 -22.70 5.63
N GLN A 152 -0.50 -22.40 4.38
CA GLN A 152 0.22 -23.33 3.51
C GLN A 152 1.62 -23.64 4.05
N ALA A 153 2.34 -22.64 4.56
CA ALA A 153 3.65 -22.84 5.19
C ALA A 153 3.55 -23.76 6.42
N PHE A 154 2.52 -23.57 7.26
CA PHE A 154 2.22 -24.47 8.36
C PHE A 154 1.95 -25.91 7.87
N LEU A 155 1.06 -26.08 6.89
CA LEU A 155 0.71 -27.39 6.34
C LEU A 155 1.94 -28.12 5.81
N ASN A 156 2.79 -27.41 5.06
CA ASN A 156 4.04 -27.98 4.54
C ASN A 156 4.95 -28.46 5.66
N GLN A 157 5.12 -27.67 6.73
CA GLN A 157 5.92 -28.07 7.89
C GLN A 157 5.28 -29.24 8.65
N TYR A 158 3.96 -29.23 8.81
CA TYR A 158 3.20 -30.29 9.49
C TYR A 158 3.34 -31.63 8.75
N TYR A 159 3.13 -31.65 7.44
CA TYR A 159 3.30 -32.86 6.63
C TYR A 159 4.76 -33.30 6.55
N ALA A 160 5.72 -32.38 6.45
CA ALA A 160 7.13 -32.71 6.51
C ALA A 160 7.50 -33.40 7.84
N LEU A 161 6.99 -32.94 8.97
CA LEU A 161 7.21 -33.61 10.26
C LEU A 161 6.55 -35.01 10.31
N LEU A 162 5.36 -35.20 9.73
CA LEU A 162 4.71 -36.51 9.64
C LEU A 162 5.55 -37.50 8.81
N ASP A 163 6.09 -37.05 7.68
CA ASP A 163 6.99 -37.85 6.85
C ASP A 163 8.30 -38.18 7.59
N GLN A 164 8.92 -37.21 8.26
CA GLN A 164 10.13 -37.45 9.06
C GLN A 164 9.89 -38.42 10.21
N ARG A 165 8.74 -38.33 10.88
CA ARG A 165 8.32 -39.30 11.90
C ARG A 165 8.27 -40.70 11.30
N GLN A 166 7.62 -40.88 10.15
CA GLN A 166 7.49 -42.17 9.50
C GLN A 166 8.86 -42.75 9.08
N LYS A 167 9.76 -41.91 8.56
CA LYS A 167 11.13 -42.31 8.21
C LYS A 167 11.91 -42.78 9.43
N ILE A 168 11.83 -42.06 10.54
CA ILE A 168 12.56 -42.43 11.76
C ILE A 168 11.97 -43.68 12.38
N LEU A 169 10.64 -43.82 12.38
CA LEU A 169 9.97 -45.07 12.74
C LEU A 169 10.54 -46.22 11.92
N GLY A 170 10.58 -46.12 10.59
CA GLY A 170 11.17 -47.15 9.72
C GLY A 170 12.67 -47.41 9.96
N SER A 171 13.40 -46.44 10.49
CA SER A 171 14.84 -46.58 10.80
C SER A 171 15.15 -47.20 12.16
N LEU A 172 14.14 -47.43 13.02
CA LEU A 172 14.35 -48.10 14.30
C LEU A 172 14.77 -49.54 14.05
N VAL A 173 15.90 -49.96 14.62
CA VAL A 173 16.40 -51.33 14.44
C VAL A 173 16.88 -51.92 15.76
N ILE A 174 16.44 -53.14 16.05
CA ILE A 174 17.01 -54.02 17.08
C ILE A 174 17.66 -55.21 16.39
N THR A 175 18.92 -55.50 16.73
CA THR A 175 19.58 -56.75 16.29
C THR A 175 19.58 -57.76 17.44
N LYS A 176 18.84 -58.86 17.27
CA LYS A 176 18.76 -59.93 18.25
C LYS A 176 20.06 -60.74 18.32
N LEU A 177 20.17 -61.58 19.35
CA LEU A 177 21.32 -62.46 19.57
C LEU A 177 21.49 -63.52 18.47
N ASP A 178 20.39 -63.94 17.84
CA ASP A 178 20.36 -64.88 16.73
C ASP A 178 20.73 -64.25 15.37
N GLY A 179 21.02 -62.95 15.35
CA GLY A 179 21.34 -62.19 14.14
C GLY A 179 20.12 -61.66 13.39
N SER A 180 18.89 -62.01 13.79
CA SER A 180 17.68 -61.45 13.21
C SER A 180 17.53 -59.97 13.58
N LYS A 181 16.96 -59.19 12.66
CA LYS A 181 16.69 -57.75 12.86
C LYS A 181 15.19 -57.55 13.01
N LEU A 182 14.82 -56.73 13.98
CA LEU A 182 13.49 -56.16 14.09
C LEU A 182 13.55 -54.72 13.62
N GLU A 183 12.56 -54.33 12.82
CA GLU A 183 12.54 -52.99 12.22
C GLU A 183 11.21 -52.28 12.50
N GLY A 184 11.30 -50.97 12.72
CA GLY A 184 10.16 -50.08 12.92
C GLY A 184 9.15 -50.51 13.97
N ASN A 185 7.94 -50.85 13.55
CA ASN A 185 6.86 -51.20 14.48
C ASN A 185 7.17 -52.44 15.32
N GLU A 186 8.01 -53.35 14.84
CA GLU A 186 8.42 -54.52 15.61
C GLU A 186 9.28 -54.12 16.82
N VAL A 187 10.10 -53.08 16.67
CA VAL A 187 10.87 -52.50 17.77
C VAL A 187 9.93 -51.95 18.84
N ILE A 188 8.92 -51.17 18.43
CA ILE A 188 7.88 -50.65 19.35
C ILE A 188 7.17 -51.82 20.07
N ALA A 189 6.80 -52.87 19.33
CA ALA A 189 6.12 -54.02 19.90
C ALA A 189 6.95 -54.74 20.99
N GLU A 190 8.27 -54.85 20.82
CA GLU A 190 9.15 -55.43 21.86
C GLU A 190 9.19 -54.58 23.14
N TYR A 191 9.26 -53.25 23.00
CA TYR A 191 9.17 -52.37 24.16
C TYR A 191 7.81 -52.47 24.86
N VAL A 192 6.71 -52.59 24.09
CA VAL A 192 5.37 -52.79 24.65
C VAL A 192 5.25 -54.12 25.39
N LYS A 193 5.86 -55.21 24.88
CA LYS A 193 5.91 -56.49 25.60
C LYS A 193 6.59 -56.32 26.96
N GLY A 194 7.72 -55.62 27.00
CA GLY A 194 8.41 -55.28 28.24
C GLY A 194 7.53 -54.49 29.21
N PHE A 195 6.82 -53.47 28.72
CA PHE A 195 5.89 -52.69 29.55
C PHE A 195 4.73 -53.53 30.08
N ARG A 196 4.19 -54.46 29.27
CA ARG A 196 3.10 -55.36 29.67
C ARG A 196 3.54 -56.31 30.79
N SER A 197 4.76 -56.85 30.74
CA SER A 197 5.30 -57.66 31.84
C SER A 197 5.57 -56.82 33.09
N LEU A 198 6.07 -55.58 32.91
CA LEU A 198 6.38 -54.67 34.02
C LEU A 198 5.13 -54.30 34.82
N ARG A 199 4.04 -53.94 34.15
CA ARG A 199 2.81 -53.47 34.80
C ARG A 199 2.11 -54.56 35.62
N GLU A 200 2.28 -55.83 35.28
CA GLU A 200 1.70 -56.95 36.04
C GLU A 200 2.36 -57.14 37.41
N GLN A 201 3.59 -56.65 37.55
CA GLN A 201 4.37 -56.72 38.79
C GLN A 201 4.46 -55.35 39.47
N PHE A 202 3.73 -54.35 38.98
CA PHE A 202 3.79 -53.00 39.50
C PHE A 202 2.97 -52.89 40.77
N ASP A 203 3.58 -52.28 41.78
CA ASP A 203 3.04 -52.09 43.13
C ASP A 203 3.17 -50.60 43.46
N THR A 204 2.06 -49.95 43.78
CA THR A 204 1.99 -48.51 44.00
C THR A 204 2.73 -48.05 45.26
N ASP A 205 2.95 -48.93 46.23
CA ASP A 205 3.61 -48.58 47.49
C ASP A 205 5.13 -48.72 47.38
N ILE A 206 5.59 -49.64 46.53
CA ILE A 206 7.01 -49.97 46.38
C ILE A 206 7.65 -49.26 45.18
N HIS A 207 6.95 -49.17 44.06
CA HIS A 207 7.54 -48.79 42.78
C HIS A 207 7.25 -47.33 42.40
N ASP A 208 8.28 -46.52 42.21
CA ASP A 208 8.22 -45.09 41.88
C ASP A 208 8.70 -44.78 40.45
N ASP A 209 8.94 -43.51 40.14
CA ASP A 209 9.43 -43.07 38.83
C ASP A 209 10.86 -43.57 38.56
N GLU A 210 11.71 -43.69 39.59
CA GLU A 210 13.05 -44.28 39.48
C GLU A 210 12.96 -45.75 39.04
N TYR A 211 12.05 -46.53 39.64
CA TYR A 211 11.81 -47.92 39.20
C TYR A 211 11.41 -48.00 37.73
N MET A 212 10.51 -47.12 37.27
CA MET A 212 10.04 -47.09 35.88
C MET A 212 11.17 -46.73 34.91
N ASN A 213 12.05 -45.81 35.29
CA ASN A 213 13.24 -45.44 34.52
C ASN A 213 14.27 -46.58 34.47
N LEU A 214 14.55 -47.22 35.62
CA LEU A 214 15.47 -48.35 35.69
C LEU A 214 14.97 -49.57 34.90
N ALA A 215 13.65 -49.81 34.89
CA ALA A 215 13.05 -50.84 34.05
C ALA A 215 13.23 -50.54 32.55
N TRP A 216 13.05 -49.28 32.15
CA TRP A 216 13.29 -48.83 30.77
C TRP A 216 14.76 -49.07 30.39
N ASP A 217 15.71 -48.60 31.21
CA ASP A 217 17.14 -48.74 30.96
C ASP A 217 17.59 -50.20 30.90
N ARG A 218 17.05 -51.06 31.77
CA ARG A 218 17.31 -52.50 31.74
C ARG A 218 16.82 -53.13 30.44
N LEU A 219 15.62 -52.79 29.99
CA LEU A 219 15.06 -53.31 28.74
C LEU A 219 15.85 -52.81 27.53
N SER A 220 16.15 -51.51 27.47
CA SER A 220 16.96 -50.92 26.39
C SER A 220 18.34 -51.56 26.30
N LYS A 221 19.03 -51.76 27.42
CA LYS A 221 20.33 -52.48 27.45
C LYS A 221 20.21 -53.91 26.97
N LYS A 222 19.15 -54.62 27.36
CA LYS A 222 18.90 -56.01 26.92
C LYS A 222 18.67 -56.07 25.41
N LEU A 223 17.92 -55.13 24.84
CA LEU A 223 17.57 -55.12 23.42
C LEU A 223 18.70 -54.61 22.52
N HIS A 224 19.40 -53.54 22.91
CA HIS A 224 20.38 -52.85 22.06
C HIS A 224 21.85 -53.10 22.45
N LYS A 225 22.11 -53.89 23.49
CA LYS A 225 23.46 -54.10 24.08
C LYS A 225 24.16 -52.80 24.53
N SER A 226 23.44 -51.68 24.53
CA SER A 226 23.88 -50.32 24.84
C SER A 226 22.66 -49.48 25.23
N TYR A 227 22.85 -48.25 25.70
CA TYR A 227 21.74 -47.33 25.92
C TYR A 227 21.13 -46.95 24.57
N ASP A 228 19.84 -47.25 24.37
CA ASP A 228 19.12 -46.86 23.16
C ASP A 228 18.55 -45.44 23.27
N TYR A 229 19.06 -44.56 22.41
CA TYR A 229 18.55 -43.20 22.26
C TYR A 229 17.60 -43.06 21.06
N GLN A 230 17.44 -44.09 20.22
CA GLN A 230 16.64 -44.02 18.99
C GLN A 230 15.15 -43.92 19.32
N LEU A 231 14.62 -44.83 20.16
CA LEU A 231 13.20 -44.82 20.52
C LEU A 231 12.82 -43.57 21.32
N VAL A 232 13.66 -43.16 22.26
CA VAL A 232 13.45 -41.89 22.99
C VAL A 232 13.47 -40.69 22.04
N SER A 233 14.33 -40.71 21.03
CA SER A 233 14.39 -39.63 20.03
C SER A 233 13.18 -39.64 19.10
N TYR A 234 12.63 -40.81 18.78
CA TYR A 234 11.36 -40.94 18.07
C TYR A 234 10.22 -40.23 18.83
N PHE A 235 10.07 -40.48 20.13
CA PHE A 235 9.01 -39.82 20.91
C PHE A 235 9.19 -38.29 21.05
N LYS A 236 10.36 -37.70 20.75
CA LYS A 236 10.52 -36.23 20.71
C LYS A 236 9.64 -35.59 19.64
N PHE A 237 9.25 -36.30 18.58
CA PHE A 237 8.39 -35.78 17.53
C PHE A 237 7.05 -35.30 18.05
N TYR A 238 6.43 -35.99 19.01
CA TYR A 238 5.16 -35.52 19.59
C TYR A 238 5.32 -34.12 20.20
N ARG A 239 6.39 -33.88 20.96
CA ARG A 239 6.68 -32.54 21.51
C ARG A 239 6.85 -31.50 20.40
N MET A 240 7.53 -31.86 19.31
CA MET A 240 7.71 -30.98 18.15
C MET A 240 6.38 -30.67 17.46
N PHE A 241 5.54 -31.68 17.18
CA PHE A 241 4.22 -31.50 16.58
C PHE A 241 3.31 -30.61 17.42
N PHE A 242 3.16 -30.93 18.71
CA PHE A 242 2.30 -30.15 19.59
C PHE A 242 2.81 -28.72 19.76
N SER A 243 4.13 -28.51 19.79
CA SER A 243 4.72 -27.17 19.79
C SER A 243 4.48 -26.44 18.47
N LEU A 244 4.59 -27.12 17.32
CA LEU A 244 4.36 -26.53 16.00
C LEU A 244 2.91 -26.04 15.88
N ILE A 245 1.94 -26.87 16.29
CA ILE A 245 0.51 -26.51 16.21
C ILE A 245 0.19 -25.35 17.16
N GLN A 246 0.65 -25.42 18.42
CA GLN A 246 0.28 -24.43 19.43
C GLN A 246 0.88 -23.05 19.19
N LYS A 247 2.16 -23.01 18.77
CA LYS A 247 2.89 -21.75 18.56
C LYS A 247 2.59 -21.10 17.20
N ASN A 248 1.74 -21.71 16.36
CA ASN A 248 1.41 -21.13 15.07
C ASN A 248 0.30 -20.09 15.22
N ASP A 249 0.61 -18.84 14.86
CA ASP A 249 -0.31 -17.71 14.96
C ASP A 249 -1.27 -17.62 13.76
N ALA A 250 -1.03 -18.38 12.69
CA ALA A 250 -1.90 -18.41 11.51
C ALA A 250 -3.11 -19.35 11.68
N LEU A 251 -3.12 -20.15 12.74
CA LEU A 251 -4.20 -21.07 13.05
C LEU A 251 -5.12 -20.48 14.11
N SER A 252 -6.43 -20.55 13.84
CA SER A 252 -7.45 -20.35 14.87
C SER A 252 -7.43 -21.49 15.90
N ASP A 253 -8.01 -21.26 17.08
CA ASP A 253 -8.06 -22.28 18.13
C ASP A 253 -8.84 -23.55 17.73
N SER A 254 -9.85 -23.39 16.87
CA SER A 254 -10.59 -24.52 16.29
C SER A 254 -9.72 -25.34 15.34
N GLU A 255 -8.93 -24.68 14.47
CA GLU A 255 -7.97 -25.34 13.59
C GLU A 255 -6.86 -26.05 14.39
N LYS A 256 -6.32 -25.40 15.44
CA LYS A 256 -5.34 -26.04 16.34
C LYS A 256 -5.91 -27.32 16.95
N THR A 257 -7.15 -27.27 17.43
CA THR A 257 -7.84 -28.44 18.00
C THR A 257 -8.04 -29.53 16.95
N LEU A 258 -8.43 -29.16 15.73
CA LEU A 258 -8.56 -30.09 14.60
C LEU A 258 -7.23 -30.82 14.31
N TYR A 259 -6.13 -30.09 14.13
CA TYR A 259 -4.83 -30.71 13.83
C TYR A 259 -4.29 -31.54 15.00
N ILE A 260 -4.55 -31.15 16.24
CA ILE A 260 -4.25 -31.96 17.43
C ILE A 260 -5.02 -33.29 17.37
N ASN A 261 -6.31 -33.27 17.07
CA ASN A 261 -7.11 -34.49 16.98
C ASN A 261 -6.67 -35.39 15.82
N ILE A 262 -6.31 -34.80 14.67
CA ILE A 262 -5.72 -35.53 13.55
C ILE A 262 -4.44 -36.23 14.00
N LEU A 263 -3.52 -35.51 14.66
CA LEU A 263 -2.28 -36.09 15.17
C LEU A 263 -2.53 -37.21 16.18
N LYS A 264 -3.51 -37.06 17.08
CA LYS A 264 -3.89 -38.09 18.06
C LYS A 264 -4.31 -39.39 17.37
N ASN A 265 -5.07 -39.31 16.29
CA ASN A 265 -5.48 -40.48 15.51
C ASN A 265 -4.30 -41.20 14.82
N PHE A 266 -3.18 -40.51 14.60
CA PHE A 266 -1.95 -41.13 14.07
C PHE A 266 -1.11 -41.82 15.14
N ILE A 267 -1.46 -41.70 16.43
CA ILE A 267 -0.76 -42.36 17.54
C ILE A 267 -1.36 -43.76 17.74
N SER A 268 -0.55 -44.79 17.50
CA SER A 268 -1.01 -46.17 17.70
C SER A 268 -1.23 -46.48 19.18
N VAL A 269 -2.00 -47.53 19.46
CA VAL A 269 -2.24 -48.01 20.83
C VAL A 269 -0.92 -48.42 21.49
N GLU A 270 0.01 -49.04 20.74
CA GLU A 270 1.36 -49.35 21.22
C GLU A 270 2.14 -48.09 21.61
N GLU A 271 2.08 -47.04 20.79
CA GLU A 271 2.73 -45.76 21.06
C GLU A 271 2.12 -45.07 22.28
N GLN A 272 0.80 -45.14 22.47
CA GLN A 272 0.13 -44.63 23.67
C GLN A 272 0.63 -45.36 24.93
N LEU A 273 0.80 -46.69 24.88
CA LEU A 273 1.35 -47.47 25.99
C LEU A 273 2.80 -47.05 26.32
N LEU A 274 3.63 -46.84 25.30
CA LEU A 274 5.01 -46.37 25.52
C LEU A 274 5.07 -44.91 25.97
N LEU A 275 4.18 -44.04 25.51
CA LEU A 275 4.02 -42.68 26.02
C LEU A 275 3.62 -42.68 27.50
N MET A 276 2.75 -43.62 27.89
CA MET A 276 2.38 -43.84 29.29
C MET A 276 3.60 -44.29 30.11
N TRP A 277 4.42 -45.21 29.60
CA TRP A 277 5.64 -45.59 30.31
C TRP A 277 6.62 -44.41 30.42
N LEU A 278 6.92 -43.74 29.30
CA LEU A 278 7.85 -42.61 29.26
C LEU A 278 7.42 -41.47 30.18
N GLY A 279 6.12 -41.16 30.26
CA GLY A 279 5.64 -40.09 31.13
C GLY A 279 5.57 -40.46 32.62
N CYS A 280 5.82 -41.72 33.02
CA CYS A 280 6.00 -42.05 34.44
C CYS A 280 7.28 -41.41 35.01
N PHE A 281 8.35 -41.34 34.21
CA PHE A 281 9.66 -40.85 34.66
C PHE A 281 10.17 -39.61 33.90
N LYS A 282 9.51 -39.21 32.80
CA LYS A 282 9.82 -37.97 32.08
C LYS A 282 8.64 -37.01 32.14
N LYS A 283 8.75 -36.03 33.04
CA LYS A 283 7.75 -34.98 33.28
C LYS A 283 7.23 -34.30 32.00
N ALA A 284 8.09 -34.09 31.00
CA ALA A 284 7.68 -33.48 29.74
C ALA A 284 6.62 -34.30 28.98
N TYR A 285 6.71 -35.64 28.99
CA TYR A 285 5.70 -36.49 28.35
C TYR A 285 4.45 -36.63 29.21
N ASN A 286 4.59 -36.63 30.54
CA ASN A 286 3.45 -36.59 31.46
C ASN A 286 2.54 -35.38 31.22
N ILE A 287 3.14 -34.18 31.20
CA ILE A 287 2.45 -32.92 30.93
C ILE A 287 1.77 -32.97 29.57
N LEU A 288 2.44 -33.52 28.57
CA LEU A 288 1.94 -33.61 27.21
C LEU A 288 0.72 -34.55 27.14
N CYS A 289 0.78 -35.71 27.80
CA CYS A 289 -0.34 -36.64 27.90
C CYS A 289 -1.55 -35.98 28.57
N CYS A 290 -1.35 -35.28 29.69
CA CYS A 290 -2.41 -34.57 30.41
C CYS A 290 -3.03 -33.44 29.58
N LYS A 291 -2.19 -32.65 28.88
CA LYS A 291 -2.64 -31.49 28.12
C LYS A 291 -3.48 -31.85 26.91
N TYR A 292 -3.15 -32.95 26.22
CA TYR A 292 -3.80 -33.33 24.96
C TYR A 292 -4.64 -34.61 25.05
N SER A 293 -4.76 -35.18 26.26
CA SER A 293 -5.47 -36.43 26.52
C SER A 293 -5.01 -37.56 25.59
N LEU A 294 -3.71 -37.84 25.58
CA LEU A 294 -3.10 -38.79 24.64
C LEU A 294 -3.34 -40.27 24.98
N LEU A 295 -3.86 -40.56 26.18
CA LEU A 295 -4.06 -41.92 26.67
C LEU A 295 -5.54 -42.31 26.65
N SER A 296 -6.34 -41.68 25.80
CA SER A 296 -7.80 -41.86 25.78
C SER A 296 -8.25 -43.25 25.35
N ASP A 297 -7.44 -43.93 24.53
CA ASP A 297 -7.86 -45.15 23.84
C ASP A 297 -7.29 -46.42 24.49
N ILE A 298 -6.45 -46.26 25.51
CA ILE A 298 -5.90 -47.37 26.29
C ILE A 298 -6.73 -47.58 27.56
N TYR A 299 -7.20 -48.80 27.81
CA TYR A 299 -7.69 -49.19 29.13
C TYR A 299 -7.46 -50.68 29.36
N ASN A 300 -6.96 -51.01 30.55
CA ASN A 300 -6.81 -52.37 31.07
C ASN A 300 -6.70 -52.27 32.59
N ALA A 301 -7.32 -53.18 33.35
CA ALA A 301 -7.26 -53.15 34.81
C ALA A 301 -5.80 -53.13 35.34
N ASN A 302 -4.87 -53.83 34.66
CA ASN A 302 -3.45 -53.87 35.02
C ASN A 302 -2.70 -52.56 34.72
N LEU A 303 -3.34 -51.58 34.06
CA LEU A 303 -2.79 -50.23 33.88
C LEU A 303 -3.23 -49.26 34.98
N GLU A 304 -4.30 -49.56 35.72
CA GLU A 304 -4.83 -48.67 36.75
C GLU A 304 -3.79 -48.28 37.80
N PRO A 305 -2.98 -49.20 38.37
CA PRO A 305 -1.98 -48.85 39.39
C PRO A 305 -1.00 -47.76 38.91
N ILE A 306 -0.50 -47.90 37.67
CA ILE A 306 0.43 -46.94 37.06
C ILE A 306 -0.31 -45.63 36.72
N GLY A 307 -1.51 -45.73 36.13
CA GLY A 307 -2.30 -44.56 35.74
C GLY A 307 -2.69 -43.69 36.92
N LEU A 308 -3.16 -44.29 38.01
CA LEU A 308 -3.56 -43.59 39.23
C LEU A 308 -2.37 -42.95 39.95
N LYS A 309 -1.19 -43.62 39.95
CA LYS A 309 0.01 -43.11 40.61
C LYS A 309 0.66 -41.93 39.87
N PHE A 310 0.82 -42.02 38.55
CA PHE A 310 1.65 -41.06 37.81
C PHE A 310 0.86 -40.02 37.01
N TYR A 311 -0.42 -40.25 36.74
CA TYR A 311 -1.20 -39.40 35.82
C TYR A 311 -2.42 -38.79 36.48
N LYS A 312 -2.81 -37.64 35.94
CA LYS A 312 -4.11 -37.06 36.24
C LYS A 312 -5.16 -37.59 35.25
N VAL A 313 -6.43 -37.53 35.64
CA VAL A 313 -7.56 -38.04 34.84
C VAL A 313 -7.63 -37.40 33.44
N GLU A 314 -7.16 -36.16 33.29
CA GLU A 314 -7.13 -35.42 32.02
C GLU A 314 -6.29 -36.12 30.93
N ALA A 315 -5.28 -36.91 31.33
CA ALA A 315 -4.47 -37.69 30.38
C ALA A 315 -5.30 -38.72 29.60
N PHE A 316 -6.41 -39.18 30.18
CA PHE A 316 -7.30 -40.20 29.63
C PHE A 316 -8.56 -39.60 28.98
N GLY A 317 -8.67 -38.27 28.94
CA GLY A 317 -9.73 -37.55 28.26
C GLY A 317 -11.14 -37.95 28.71
N ASN A 318 -11.95 -38.42 27.77
CA ASN A 318 -13.35 -38.78 28.01
C ASN A 318 -13.58 -40.27 28.31
N SER A 319 -12.52 -41.03 28.58
CA SER A 319 -12.65 -42.45 28.93
C SER A 319 -13.47 -42.63 30.20
N LYS A 320 -14.65 -43.28 30.06
CA LYS A 320 -15.56 -43.55 31.19
C LYS A 320 -14.92 -44.50 32.21
N THR A 321 -14.19 -45.50 31.74
CA THR A 321 -13.56 -46.51 32.59
C THR A 321 -12.47 -45.89 33.46
N TRP A 322 -11.61 -45.03 32.89
CA TRP A 322 -10.62 -44.30 33.67
C TRP A 322 -11.27 -43.36 34.69
N LYS A 323 -12.30 -42.58 34.31
CA LYS A 323 -13.00 -41.71 35.27
C LYS A 323 -13.53 -42.48 36.48
N GLN A 324 -14.13 -43.65 36.25
CA GLN A 324 -14.59 -44.54 37.33
C GLN A 324 -13.44 -45.06 38.19
N ALA A 325 -12.31 -45.46 37.60
CA ALA A 325 -11.13 -45.90 38.35
C ALA A 325 -10.58 -44.80 39.26
N PHE A 326 -10.45 -43.57 38.76
CA PHE A 326 -10.01 -42.40 39.54
C PHE A 326 -11.00 -42.04 40.66
N GLU A 327 -12.31 -42.11 40.40
CA GLU A 327 -13.34 -41.87 41.42
C GLU A 327 -13.31 -42.93 42.53
N LYS A 328 -13.11 -44.21 42.16
CA LYS A 328 -12.97 -45.30 43.12
C LYS A 328 -11.73 -45.11 43.99
N ASN A 329 -10.60 -44.73 43.40
CA ASN A 329 -9.36 -44.53 44.16
C ASN A 329 -9.50 -43.40 45.20
N LYS A 330 -10.11 -42.27 44.81
CA LYS A 330 -10.37 -41.14 45.72
C LYS A 330 -11.24 -41.51 46.93
N LYS A 331 -12.16 -42.48 46.79
CA LYS A 331 -13.00 -42.98 47.88
C LYS A 331 -12.27 -43.94 48.83
N THR A 332 -11.17 -44.53 48.39
CA THR A 332 -10.34 -45.43 49.21
C THR A 332 -9.29 -44.65 50.01
N GLU A 333 -8.88 -43.49 49.51
CA GLU A 333 -7.91 -42.59 50.15
C GLU A 333 -8.53 -41.58 51.13
N ALA A 334 -9.86 -41.39 51.09
CA ALA A 334 -10.64 -40.51 51.98
C ALA A 334 -11.32 -41.32 53.09
#